data_AF-A0A177V835-F1
#
_entry.id   AF-A0A177V835-F1
#
_cell.length_a   1.000
_cell.length_b   1.000
_cell.length_c   1.000
_cell.angle_alpha   90.00
_cell.angle_beta   90.00
_cell.angle_gamma   90.00
#
_symmetry.space_group_name_H-M   'P 1'
#
loop_
_entity.id
_entity.type
_entity.pdbx_description
1 polymer ?
#
loop_
_entity_poly.entity_id
_entity_poly.type
_entity_poly.pdbx_seq_one_letter_code
_entity_poly.pdbx_strand_id
1 'polypeptide(L)'
;MPLHRIFHPNSVFTDPAEKKALSQAITDLYSGPKSRVNLPAFYVIVVFHALEPGGDFFVGGDGERAKDFVRFAVDHIAVPLPSKEALEAGKFDGFLNMYEAAIRPFIGDKGLHHEITIADSPRETWRIDDHIPPKIGSAAGKRWRDENKSSAYTEEENNS
;
A
#
# COMPACT_ATOMS: atom_id res chain seq x y z
N MET A 1 5.89 -3.61 -5.42
CA MET A 1 5.52 -2.57 -4.46
C MET A 1 4.08 -2.18 -4.64
N PRO A 2 3.39 -2.04 -3.52
CA PRO A 2 2.98 -0.72 -3.10
C PRO A 2 3.84 -0.21 -1.94
N LEU A 3 4.19 1.08 -1.97
CA LEU A 3 4.70 1.81 -0.82
C LEU A 3 3.56 2.60 -0.20
N HIS A 4 3.23 2.31 1.06
CA HIS A 4 2.27 3.06 1.85
C HIS A 4 3.01 3.96 2.82
N ARG A 5 2.76 5.26 2.73
CA ARG A 5 3.14 6.23 3.76
C ARG A 5 1.87 6.67 4.47
N ILE A 6 1.82 6.39 5.77
CA ILE A 6 0.69 6.70 6.63
C ILE A 6 1.12 7.84 7.55
N PHE A 7 0.64 9.05 7.27
CA PHE A 7 0.87 10.21 8.13
C PHE A 7 -0.28 10.30 9.13
N HIS A 8 0.05 10.41 10.40
CA HIS A 8 -0.93 10.39 11.47
C HIS A 8 -0.47 11.26 12.65
N PRO A 9 -1.39 11.69 13.52
CA PRO A 9 -1.06 12.39 14.75
C PRO A 9 -0.25 11.47 15.65
N ASN A 10 0.72 12.00 16.38
CA ASN A 10 1.54 11.21 17.29
C ASN A 10 0.77 10.53 18.44
N SER A 11 -0.48 10.95 18.69
CA SER A 11 -1.43 10.31 19.60
C SER A 11 -2.11 9.06 19.03
N VAL A 12 -2.05 8.85 17.70
CA VAL A 12 -2.66 7.72 16.98
C VAL A 12 -1.59 6.67 16.64
N PHE A 13 -1.98 5.40 16.55
CA PHE A 13 -1.09 4.27 16.27
C PHE A 13 0.14 4.19 17.19
N THR A 14 -0.05 4.45 18.48
CA THR A 14 1.03 4.39 19.48
C THR A 14 1.41 2.96 19.85
N ASP A 15 0.48 2.02 19.71
CA ASP A 15 0.72 0.59 19.94
C ASP A 15 1.38 -0.08 18.71
N PRO A 16 2.58 -0.67 18.86
CA PRO A 16 3.23 -1.43 17.79
C PRO A 16 2.39 -2.62 17.28
N ALA A 17 1.57 -3.24 18.13
CA ALA A 17 0.72 -4.36 17.72
C ALA A 17 -0.40 -3.88 16.79
N GLU A 18 -0.96 -2.71 17.04
CA GLU A 18 -1.93 -2.07 16.15
C GLU A 18 -1.31 -1.75 14.79
N LYS A 19 -0.12 -1.12 14.78
CA LYS A 19 0.62 -0.83 13.54
C LYS A 19 0.85 -2.11 12.73
N LYS A 20 1.31 -3.18 13.39
CA LYS A 20 1.50 -4.49 12.75
C LYS A 20 0.22 -5.04 12.16
N ALA A 21 -0.91 -4.96 12.88
CA ALA A 21 -2.20 -5.44 12.41
C ALA A 21 -2.72 -4.67 11.20
N LEU A 22 -2.59 -3.33 11.19
CA LEU A 22 -2.93 -2.50 10.03
C LEU A 22 -2.02 -2.83 8.83
N SER A 23 -0.71 -2.97 9.05
CA SER A 23 0.22 -3.37 7.98
C SER A 23 -0.13 -4.74 7.40
N GLN A 24 -0.57 -5.70 8.22
CA GLN A 24 -1.02 -7.00 7.74
C GLN A 24 -2.31 -6.87 6.92
N ALA A 25 -3.29 -6.11 7.40
CA ALA A 25 -4.54 -5.89 6.68
C ALA A 25 -4.31 -5.25 5.29
N ILE A 26 -3.39 -4.29 5.19
CA ILE A 26 -2.96 -3.70 3.92
C ILE A 26 -2.25 -4.75 3.06
N THR A 27 -1.35 -5.56 3.63
CA THR A 27 -0.62 -6.61 2.91
C THR A 27 -1.54 -7.64 2.29
N ASP A 28 -2.61 -8.01 2.99
CA ASP A 28 -3.58 -9.01 2.54
C ASP A 28 -4.38 -8.55 1.32
N LEU A 29 -4.52 -7.25 1.06
CA LEU A 29 -5.12 -6.73 -0.18
C LEU A 29 -4.34 -7.17 -1.44
N TYR A 30 -3.02 -7.28 -1.31
CA TYR A 30 -2.10 -7.55 -2.42
C TYR A 30 -1.60 -8.99 -2.48
N SER A 31 -1.56 -9.67 -1.34
CA SER A 31 -0.90 -10.98 -1.20
C SER A 31 -1.78 -12.02 -0.51
N GLY A 32 -2.91 -11.59 0.07
CA GLY A 32 -3.81 -12.46 0.81
C GLY A 32 -4.75 -13.27 -0.09
N PRO A 33 -5.54 -14.18 0.49
CA PRO A 33 -6.39 -15.13 -0.26
C PRO A 33 -7.44 -14.47 -1.18
N LYS A 34 -7.81 -13.22 -0.89
CA LYS A 34 -8.78 -12.44 -1.67
C LYS A 34 -8.12 -11.55 -2.73
N SER A 35 -6.78 -11.52 -2.78
CA SER A 35 -6.08 -10.70 -3.75
C SER A 35 -6.24 -11.26 -5.16
N ARG A 36 -6.42 -10.36 -6.13
CA ARG A 36 -6.48 -10.71 -7.55
C ARG A 36 -5.09 -10.70 -8.22
N VAL A 37 -4.10 -10.11 -7.56
CA VAL A 37 -2.76 -9.90 -8.13
C VAL A 37 -1.71 -10.85 -7.54
N ASN A 38 -1.96 -11.39 -6.34
CA ASN A 38 -1.11 -12.38 -5.66
C ASN A 38 0.38 -12.00 -5.71
N LEU A 39 0.68 -10.80 -5.23
CA LEU A 39 2.05 -10.31 -5.13
C LEU A 39 2.82 -11.05 -4.01
N PRO A 40 4.15 -11.11 -4.08
CA PRO A 40 4.97 -11.45 -2.92
C PRO A 40 4.68 -10.53 -1.73
N ALA A 41 4.50 -11.07 -0.52
CA ALA A 41 4.12 -10.27 0.64
C ALA A 41 5.19 -9.21 1.00
N PHE A 42 6.46 -9.55 0.84
CA PHE A 42 7.57 -8.60 1.02
C PHE A 42 7.54 -7.43 0.02
N TYR A 43 6.65 -7.44 -0.98
CA TYR A 43 6.43 -6.27 -1.83
C TYR A 43 5.67 -5.14 -1.15
N VAL A 44 4.95 -5.41 -0.06
CA VAL A 44 4.09 -4.40 0.58
C VAL A 44 4.88 -3.73 1.69
N ILE A 45 5.18 -2.45 1.49
CA ILE A 45 5.89 -1.64 2.48
C ILE A 45 4.91 -0.67 3.10
N VAL A 46 4.88 -0.60 4.43
CA VAL A 46 4.04 0.33 5.19
C VAL A 46 4.93 1.10 6.15
N VAL A 47 4.95 2.42 6.01
CA VAL A 47 5.73 3.34 6.84
C VAL A 47 4.75 4.25 7.58
N PHE A 48 4.92 4.33 8.90
CA PHE A 48 4.14 5.21 9.76
C PHE A 48 4.94 6.47 10.09
N HIS A 49 4.36 7.63 9.82
CA HIS A 49 4.90 8.95 10.14
C HIS A 49 4.01 9.60 11.20
N ALA A 50 4.46 9.55 12.46
CA ALA A 50 3.85 10.28 13.54
C ALA A 50 4.25 11.77 13.44
N LEU A 51 3.27 12.66 13.43
CA LEU A 51 3.45 14.11 13.31
C LEU A 51 2.77 14.84 14.48
N GLU A 52 3.32 15.99 14.88
CA GLU A 52 2.71 16.86 15.90
C GLU A 52 1.58 17.71 15.27
N PRO A 53 0.32 17.57 15.71
CA PRO A 53 -0.78 18.41 15.23
C PRO A 53 -0.53 19.90 15.53
N GLY A 54 -0.65 20.76 14.53
CA GLY A 54 -0.39 22.20 14.67
C GLY A 54 1.10 22.59 14.73
N GLY A 55 2.02 21.62 14.73
CA GLY A 55 3.46 21.84 14.54
C GLY A 55 3.90 21.44 13.14
N ASP A 56 3.70 20.16 12.82
CA ASP A 56 4.12 19.55 11.55
C ASP A 56 2.94 19.13 10.67
N PHE A 57 1.73 19.11 11.24
CA PHE A 57 0.53 18.61 10.58
C PHE A 57 -0.66 19.54 10.73
N PHE A 58 -1.22 19.97 9.61
CA PHE A 58 -2.36 20.87 9.53
C PHE A 58 -3.35 20.36 8.48
N VAL A 59 -4.65 20.46 8.77
CA VAL A 59 -5.73 20.16 7.82
C VAL A 59 -6.48 21.45 7.55
N GLY A 60 -6.38 21.96 6.32
CA GLY A 60 -6.95 23.28 5.97
C GLY A 60 -6.31 24.46 6.72
N GLY A 61 -5.05 24.32 7.14
CA GLY A 61 -4.35 25.31 7.97
C GLY A 61 -4.66 25.24 9.46
N ASP A 62 -5.46 24.26 9.90
CA ASP A 62 -5.88 24.08 11.30
C ASP A 62 -5.21 22.84 11.91
N GLY A 63 -4.52 23.03 13.03
CA GLY A 63 -3.86 21.95 13.80
C GLY A 63 -4.84 21.13 14.66
N GLU A 64 -5.97 21.70 15.07
CA GLU A 64 -6.99 20.97 15.84
C GLU A 64 -7.63 19.89 14.98
N ARG A 65 -7.94 20.20 13.72
CA ARG A 65 -8.43 19.22 12.74
C ARG A 65 -7.42 18.14 12.38
N ALA A 66 -6.14 18.37 12.64
CA ALA A 66 -5.13 17.36 12.41
C ALA A 66 -5.13 16.30 13.52
N LYS A 67 -5.66 16.56 14.72
CA LYS A 67 -5.55 15.66 15.89
C LYS A 67 -6.19 14.28 15.71
N ASP A 68 -7.13 14.15 14.78
CA ASP A 68 -7.88 12.93 14.50
C ASP A 68 -7.89 12.56 13.00
N PHE A 69 -6.96 13.11 12.22
CA PHE A 69 -6.90 12.90 10.76
C PHE A 69 -5.71 12.03 10.33
N VAL A 70 -5.97 11.01 9.51
CA VAL A 70 -4.95 10.07 8.98
C VAL A 70 -4.85 10.17 7.47
N ARG A 71 -3.63 10.39 6.94
CA ARG A 71 -3.38 10.50 5.50
C ARG A 71 -2.65 9.28 4.95
N PHE A 72 -3.25 8.59 3.99
CA PHE A 72 -2.66 7.45 3.28
C PHE A 72 -2.15 7.87 1.90
N ALA A 73 -0.84 8.01 1.72
CA ALA A 73 -0.22 8.28 0.43
C ALA A 73 0.44 7.00 -0.11
N VAL A 74 -0.10 6.46 -1.21
CA VAL A 74 0.28 5.16 -1.74
C VAL A 74 0.89 5.29 -3.14
N ASP A 75 2.07 4.70 -3.33
CA ASP A 75 2.68 4.53 -4.66
C ASP A 75 2.51 3.09 -5.12
N HIS A 76 1.76 2.85 -6.19
CA HIS A 76 1.71 1.58 -6.91
C HIS A 76 2.83 1.53 -7.95
N ILE A 77 3.50 0.38 -8.01
CA ILE A 77 4.66 0.17 -8.91
C ILE A 77 4.61 -1.22 -9.55
N ALA A 78 4.17 -2.23 -8.79
CA ALA A 78 4.13 -3.60 -9.31
C ALA A 78 3.03 -3.79 -10.36
N VAL A 79 1.87 -3.19 -10.11
CA VAL A 79 0.66 -3.26 -10.95
C VAL A 79 0.31 -1.81 -11.29
N PRO A 80 0.28 -1.43 -12.57
CA PRO A 80 -0.15 -0.09 -12.95
C PRO A 80 -1.65 0.09 -12.67
N LEU A 81 -2.04 1.32 -12.36
CA LEU A 81 -3.43 1.73 -12.33
C LEU A 81 -4.08 1.50 -13.71
N PRO A 82 -5.42 1.31 -13.74
CA PRO A 82 -6.16 1.31 -14.99
C PRO A 82 -5.95 2.62 -15.78
N SER A 83 -6.27 2.60 -17.08
CA SER A 83 -6.26 3.83 -17.88
C SER A 83 -7.18 4.89 -17.27
N LYS A 84 -6.96 6.16 -17.61
CA LYS A 84 -7.79 7.27 -17.13
C LYS A 84 -9.28 7.03 -17.40
N GLU A 85 -9.63 6.55 -18.60
CA GLU A 85 -11.01 6.26 -18.99
C GLU A 85 -11.60 5.13 -18.13
N ALA A 86 -10.79 4.12 -17.79
CA ALA A 86 -11.22 3.03 -16.92
C ALA A 86 -11.40 3.50 -15.45
N LEU A 87 -10.54 4.41 -14.97
CA LEU A 87 -10.69 5.05 -13.67
C LEU A 87 -11.98 5.89 -13.60
N GLU A 88 -12.22 6.73 -14.60
CA GLU A 88 -13.46 7.53 -14.71
C GLU A 88 -14.72 6.65 -14.81
N ALA A 89 -14.61 5.47 -15.42
CA ALA A 89 -15.68 4.47 -15.48
C ALA A 89 -15.81 3.62 -14.20
N GLY A 90 -15.11 3.95 -13.11
CA GLY A 90 -15.21 3.26 -11.82
C GLY A 90 -14.63 1.85 -11.80
N LYS A 91 -13.78 1.48 -12.77
CA LYS A 91 -13.20 0.12 -12.85
C LYS A 91 -12.28 -0.21 -11.67
N PHE A 92 -11.84 0.80 -10.93
CA PHE A 92 -10.96 0.67 -9.76
C PHE A 92 -11.70 0.75 -8.42
N ASP A 93 -12.98 1.14 -8.42
CA ASP A 93 -13.78 1.34 -7.21
C ASP A 93 -13.88 0.07 -6.36
N GLY A 94 -13.92 -1.10 -7.01
CA GLY A 94 -13.91 -2.38 -6.30
C GLY A 94 -12.67 -2.57 -5.43
N PHE A 95 -11.50 -2.14 -5.92
CA PHE A 95 -10.27 -2.17 -5.12
C PHE A 95 -10.31 -1.12 -4.01
N LEU A 96 -10.73 0.11 -4.31
CA LEU A 96 -10.84 1.18 -3.30
C LEU A 96 -11.81 0.79 -2.16
N ASN A 97 -12.95 0.18 -2.48
CA ASN A 97 -13.89 -0.32 -1.48
C ASN A 97 -13.29 -1.43 -0.60
N MET A 98 -12.51 -2.35 -1.18
CA MET A 98 -11.78 -3.37 -0.40
C MET A 98 -10.73 -2.73 0.50
N TYR A 99 -10.02 -1.72 -0.01
CA TYR A 99 -9.02 -0.98 0.74
C TYR A 99 -9.64 -0.27 1.95
N GLU A 100 -10.69 0.53 1.71
CA GLU A 100 -11.46 1.22 2.75
C GLU A 100 -11.97 0.25 3.81
N ALA A 101 -12.53 -0.89 3.39
CA ALA A 101 -12.99 -1.92 4.32
C ALA A 101 -11.86 -2.53 5.17
N ALA A 102 -10.66 -2.71 4.60
CA ALA A 102 -9.51 -3.27 5.31
C ALA A 102 -8.95 -2.32 6.37
N ILE A 103 -8.95 -1.01 6.11
CA ILE A 103 -8.42 -0.02 7.05
C ILE A 103 -9.47 0.42 8.08
N ARG A 104 -10.77 0.29 7.79
CA ARG A 104 -11.88 0.76 8.61
C ARG A 104 -11.77 0.44 10.12
N PRO A 105 -11.38 -0.77 10.55
CA PRO A 105 -11.23 -1.09 11.99
C PRO A 105 -10.18 -0.25 12.74
N PHE A 106 -9.22 0.33 12.00
CA PHE A 106 -8.12 1.11 12.53
C PHE A 106 -8.36 2.61 12.47
N ILE A 107 -9.36 3.06 11.70
CA ILE A 107 -9.66 4.46 11.45
C ILE A 107 -11.14 4.78 11.68
N GLY A 108 -12.02 4.51 10.72
CA GLY A 108 -13.42 4.87 10.78
C GLY A 108 -14.16 4.31 12.01
N ASP A 109 -13.89 3.07 12.40
CA ASP A 109 -14.51 2.48 13.60
C ASP A 109 -13.98 3.08 14.91
N LYS A 110 -12.87 3.84 14.85
CA LYS A 110 -12.31 4.63 15.95
C LYS A 110 -12.72 6.10 15.92
N GLY A 111 -13.55 6.50 14.95
CA GLY A 111 -13.98 7.88 14.77
C GLY A 111 -12.92 8.82 14.17
N LEU A 112 -11.85 8.28 13.59
CA LEU A 112 -10.82 9.07 12.91
C LEU A 112 -11.29 9.49 11.52
N HIS A 113 -10.88 10.68 11.08
CA HIS A 113 -11.00 11.14 9.71
C HIS A 113 -9.83 10.62 8.87
N HIS A 114 -10.04 10.39 7.58
CA HIS A 114 -8.95 9.97 6.71
C HIS A 114 -9.09 10.42 5.26
N GLU A 115 -7.97 10.42 4.56
CA GLU A 115 -7.89 10.64 3.11
C GLU A 115 -6.88 9.66 2.50
N ILE A 116 -7.21 9.17 1.31
CA ILE A 116 -6.39 8.21 0.56
C ILE A 116 -6.09 8.76 -0.83
N THR A 117 -4.86 8.58 -1.28
CA THR A 117 -4.50 8.75 -2.70
C THR A 117 -3.58 7.63 -3.12
N ILE A 118 -3.82 7.12 -4.33
CA ILE A 118 -2.99 6.13 -4.99
C ILE A 118 -2.44 6.75 -6.26
N ALA A 119 -1.12 6.77 -6.39
CA ALA A 119 -0.40 7.22 -7.56
C ALA A 119 0.44 6.08 -8.14
N ASP A 120 0.78 6.16 -9.43
CA ASP A 120 1.69 5.23 -10.08
C ASP A 120 3.10 5.79 -10.19
N SER A 121 4.09 4.90 -10.04
CA SER A 121 5.48 5.18 -10.42
C SER A 121 5.93 4.25 -11.55
N PRO A 122 6.87 4.68 -12.42
CA PRO A 122 7.41 3.84 -13.50
C PRO A 122 8.01 2.54 -12.95
N ARG A 123 7.61 1.40 -13.52
CA ARG A 123 8.10 0.09 -13.09
C ARG A 123 9.56 -0.12 -13.50
N GLU A 124 9.97 0.49 -14.60
CA GLU A 124 11.28 0.32 -15.25
C GLU A 124 12.44 0.78 -14.36
N THR A 125 12.17 1.70 -13.43
CA THR A 125 13.13 2.26 -12.47
C THR A 125 13.10 1.55 -11.11
N TRP A 126 12.28 0.52 -10.93
CA TRP A 126 12.16 -0.20 -9.67
C TRP A 126 13.10 -1.40 -9.59
N ARG A 127 13.82 -1.52 -8.46
CA ARG A 127 14.72 -2.63 -8.13
C ARG A 127 14.48 -3.11 -6.69
N ILE A 128 14.79 -4.37 -6.41
CA ILE A 128 14.87 -4.93 -5.05
C ILE A 128 16.14 -5.79 -4.97
N ASP A 129 17.04 -5.48 -4.05
CA ASP A 129 18.33 -6.19 -3.87
C ASP A 129 19.07 -6.38 -5.20
N ASP A 130 19.21 -5.28 -5.96
CA ASP A 130 19.82 -5.24 -7.30
C ASP A 130 19.08 -6.03 -8.40
N HIS A 131 17.94 -6.65 -8.09
CA HIS A 131 17.13 -7.40 -9.05
C HIS A 131 16.00 -6.54 -9.63
N ILE A 132 15.72 -6.74 -10.93
CA ILE A 132 14.47 -6.27 -11.56
C ILE A 132 13.36 -7.19 -11.05
N PRO A 133 12.27 -6.67 -10.47
CA PRO A 133 11.14 -7.51 -10.08
C PRO A 133 10.55 -8.27 -11.29
N PRO A 134 10.32 -9.58 -11.18
CA PRO A 134 9.81 -10.39 -12.29
C PRO A 134 8.38 -9.99 -12.66
N LYS A 135 7.98 -10.34 -13.88
CA LYS A 135 6.63 -10.16 -14.41
C LYS A 135 5.63 -10.88 -13.50
N ILE A 136 4.51 -10.23 -13.22
CA ILE A 136 3.44 -10.82 -12.42
C ILE A 136 2.91 -12.06 -13.14
N GLY A 137 2.79 -13.17 -12.40
CA GLY A 137 2.31 -14.45 -12.92
C GLY A 137 3.38 -15.36 -13.51
N SER A 138 4.60 -14.85 -13.77
CA SER A 138 5.72 -15.67 -14.27
C SER A 138 6.18 -16.71 -13.24
N ALA A 139 6.95 -17.72 -13.68
CA ALA A 139 7.55 -18.72 -12.80
C ALA A 139 8.49 -18.07 -11.77
N ALA A 140 9.29 -17.09 -12.19
CA ALA A 140 10.13 -16.29 -11.29
C ALA A 140 9.29 -15.53 -10.26
N GLY A 141 8.19 -14.88 -10.69
CA GLY A 141 7.28 -14.16 -9.81
C GLY A 141 6.57 -15.08 -8.80
N LYS A 142 6.18 -16.28 -9.24
CA LYS A 142 5.64 -17.32 -8.35
C LYS A 142 6.67 -17.75 -7.31
N ARG A 143 7.92 -18.03 -7.71
CA ARG A 143 8.99 -18.38 -6.76
C ARG A 143 9.22 -17.28 -5.73
N TRP A 144 9.36 -16.03 -6.18
CA TRP A 144 9.54 -14.88 -5.27
C TRP A 144 8.41 -14.74 -4.26
N ARG A 145 7.17 -15.01 -4.67
CA ARG A 145 6.02 -15.02 -3.75
C ARG A 145 6.11 -16.17 -2.76
N ASP A 146 6.30 -17.39 -3.25
CA ASP A 146 6.25 -18.60 -2.44
C ASP A 146 7.41 -18.64 -1.42
N GLU A 147 8.59 -18.12 -1.80
CA GLU A 147 9.75 -18.00 -0.90
C GLU A 147 9.78 -16.69 -0.10
N ASN A 148 8.89 -15.74 -0.42
CA ASN A 148 8.79 -14.41 0.15
C ASN A 148 10.14 -13.65 0.22
N LYS A 149 10.93 -13.74 -0.86
CA LYS A 149 12.22 -13.05 -0.99
C LYS A 149 12.56 -12.74 -2.45
N SER A 150 13.44 -11.77 -2.65
CA SER A 150 14.07 -11.51 -3.94
C SER A 150 15.12 -12.59 -4.24
N SER A 151 15.33 -12.88 -5.51
CA SER A 151 16.39 -13.79 -5.97
C SER A 151 16.64 -13.61 -7.48
N ALA A 152 17.86 -13.89 -7.92
CA ALA A 152 18.17 -13.92 -9.35
C ALA A 152 17.27 -14.92 -10.10
N TYR A 153 16.94 -14.62 -11.36
CA TYR A 153 16.16 -15.48 -12.26
C TYR A 153 16.65 -15.31 -13.70
N THR A 154 16.29 -16.26 -14.55
CA THR A 154 16.55 -16.25 -15.99
C THR A 154 15.42 -15.58 -16.76
N GLU A 155 15.70 -15.06 -17.97
CA GLU A 155 14.64 -14.49 -18.82
C GLU A 155 13.54 -15.51 -19.16
N GLU A 156 13.88 -16.79 -19.27
CA GLU A 156 12.93 -17.87 -19.48
C GLU A 156 11.92 -17.98 -18.32
N GLU A 157 12.41 -18.00 -17.07
CA GLU A 157 11.56 -18.01 -15.87
C GLU A 157 10.68 -16.76 -15.75
N ASN A 158 11.09 -15.64 -16.34
CA ASN A 158 10.35 -14.37 -16.32
C ASN A 158 9.29 -14.27 -17.43
N ASN A 159 9.51 -14.97 -18.54
CA ASN A 159 8.65 -14.92 -19.73
C ASN A 159 7.64 -16.07 -19.81
N SER A 160 7.77 -17.09 -18.95
CA SER A 160 6.81 -18.20 -18.78
C SER A 160 5.39 -17.74 -18.40
#